data_AF-A0A7K3EK21-F1
#
_entry.id   AF-A0A7K3EK21-F1
#
_cell.length_a   1.000
_cell.length_b   1.000
_cell.length_c   1.000
_cell.angle_alpha   90.00
_cell.angle_beta   90.00
_cell.angle_gamma   90.00
#
_symmetry.space_group_name_H-M   'P 1'
#
loop_
_entity.id
_entity.type
_entity.pdbx_description
1 polymer ?
#
loop_
_entity_poly.entity_id
_entity_poly.type
_entity_poly.pdbx_seq_one_letter_code
_entity_poly.pdbx_strand_id
1 'polypeptide(L)'
;MTDTTAQPTGRCYCGCDKLVGYGRYFAAGHDKTAEAAFLAIHHDASVAQMLHAHGYGPDSEHSVTRAAVDKGLWQECPRGCGYRGARESINNHVNRHHRDEK
;
A
#
# COMPACT_ATOMS: atom_id res chain seq x y z
N MET A 1 20.02 -12.96 -16.65
CA MET A 1 19.31 -12.36 -15.51
C MET A 1 17.95 -11.96 -16.04
N THR A 2 16.91 -12.75 -15.78
CA THR A 2 15.54 -12.37 -16.15
C THR A 2 15.16 -11.16 -15.32
N ASP A 3 14.79 -10.06 -15.96
CA ASP A 3 14.20 -8.91 -15.29
C ASP A 3 12.93 -9.39 -14.57
N THR A 4 12.97 -9.46 -13.24
CA THR A 4 11.86 -9.93 -12.37
C THR A 4 10.75 -8.89 -12.26
N THR A 5 10.86 -7.76 -12.97
CA THR A 5 9.91 -6.67 -12.92
C THR A 5 8.72 -6.97 -13.84
N ALA A 6 7.49 -6.80 -13.34
CA ALA A 6 6.30 -6.89 -14.18
C ALA A 6 6.34 -5.80 -15.26
N GLN A 7 5.97 -6.14 -16.50
CA GLN A 7 5.94 -5.22 -17.64
C GLN A 7 4.50 -4.96 -18.12
N PRO A 8 4.12 -3.73 -18.46
CA PRO A 8 2.76 -3.45 -18.92
C PRO A 8 2.52 -4.14 -20.28
N THR A 9 1.55 -5.05 -20.34
CA THR A 9 1.28 -5.87 -21.53
C THR A 9 0.21 -5.30 -22.46
N GLY A 10 -0.44 -4.20 -22.06
CA GLY A 10 -1.64 -3.68 -22.71
C GLY A 10 -2.92 -4.44 -22.35
N ARG A 11 -2.84 -5.50 -21.52
CA ARG A 11 -3.98 -6.22 -20.95
C ARG A 11 -4.03 -6.08 -19.45
N CYS A 12 -5.23 -6.12 -18.88
CA CYS A 12 -5.43 -6.00 -17.45
C CYS A 12 -4.84 -7.23 -16.72
N TYR A 13 -3.93 -6.96 -15.78
CA TYR A 13 -3.26 -7.96 -14.95
C TYR A 13 -4.20 -8.75 -14.01
N CYS A 14 -5.45 -8.32 -13.83
CA CYS A 14 -6.43 -9.11 -13.06
C CYS A 14 -6.94 -10.34 -13.84
N GLY A 15 -6.56 -10.51 -15.11
CA GLY A 15 -6.94 -11.68 -15.92
C GLY A 15 -8.28 -11.57 -16.64
N CYS A 16 -8.96 -10.41 -16.63
CA CYS A 16 -10.24 -10.23 -17.32
C CYS A 16 -10.14 -9.96 -18.83
N ASP A 17 -8.94 -10.09 -19.41
CA ASP A 17 -8.60 -9.81 -20.81
C ASP A 17 -8.82 -8.38 -21.32
N LYS A 18 -9.39 -7.48 -20.51
CA LYS A 18 -9.65 -6.09 -20.90
C LYS A 18 -8.36 -5.37 -21.31
N LEU A 19 -8.42 -4.68 -22.46
CA LEU A 19 -7.34 -3.81 -22.91
C LEU A 19 -7.21 -2.60 -21.98
N VAL A 20 -5.97 -2.24 -21.65
CA VAL A 20 -5.62 -1.08 -20.83
C VAL A 20 -4.69 -0.15 -21.61
N GLY A 21 -4.72 1.14 -21.27
CA GLY A 21 -3.90 2.14 -21.94
C GLY A 21 -2.40 1.86 -21.79
N TYR A 22 -1.60 2.43 -22.69
CA TYR A 22 -0.14 2.28 -22.70
C TYR A 22 0.47 2.59 -21.32
N GLY A 23 1.41 1.75 -20.88
CA GLY A 23 2.07 1.89 -19.58
C GLY A 23 1.20 1.53 -18.36
N ARG A 24 -0.05 1.08 -18.54
CA ARG A 24 -0.92 0.64 -17.44
C ARG A 24 -0.88 -0.87 -17.26
N TYR A 25 -1.05 -1.29 -16.01
CA TYR A 25 -1.15 -2.70 -15.62
C TYR A 25 -2.60 -3.14 -15.40
N PHE A 26 -3.45 -2.25 -14.89
CA PHE A 26 -4.82 -2.56 -14.51
C PHE A 26 -5.83 -1.61 -15.15
N ALA A 27 -7.04 -2.12 -15.39
CA ALA A 27 -8.21 -1.28 -15.57
C ALA A 27 -8.57 -0.60 -14.24
N ALA A 28 -9.35 0.48 -14.29
CA ALA A 28 -9.69 1.26 -13.09
C ALA A 28 -10.34 0.37 -12.01
N GLY A 29 -9.74 0.32 -10.81
CA GLY A 29 -10.20 -0.47 -9.66
C GLY A 29 -9.86 -1.96 -9.71
N HIS A 30 -9.31 -2.47 -10.81
CA HIS A 30 -9.00 -3.90 -10.96
C HIS A 30 -7.73 -4.32 -10.21
N ASP A 31 -6.89 -3.37 -9.79
CA ASP A 31 -5.76 -3.63 -8.89
C ASP A 31 -6.24 -4.19 -7.55
N LYS A 32 -7.33 -3.64 -7.00
CA LYS A 32 -7.93 -4.14 -5.75
C LYS A 32 -8.63 -5.48 -5.91
N THR A 33 -9.26 -5.73 -7.07
CA THR A 33 -9.80 -7.06 -7.38
C THR A 33 -8.69 -8.10 -7.44
N ALA A 34 -7.57 -7.78 -8.09
CA ALA A 34 -6.42 -8.69 -8.17
C ALA A 34 -5.78 -8.92 -6.78
N GLU A 35 -5.61 -7.86 -5.98
CA GLU A 35 -5.13 -7.95 -4.59
C GLU A 35 -6.03 -8.84 -3.72
N ALA A 36 -7.35 -8.68 -3.82
CA ALA A 36 -8.31 -9.50 -3.06
C ALA A 36 -8.25 -10.98 -3.49
N ALA A 37 -8.16 -11.26 -4.78
CA ALA A 37 -7.99 -12.62 -5.29
C ALA A 37 -6.67 -13.24 -4.81
N PHE A 38 -5.58 -12.47 -4.80
CA PHE A 38 -4.29 -12.91 -4.26
C PHE A 38 -4.40 -13.24 -2.76
N LEU A 39 -5.04 -12.38 -1.96
CA LEU A 39 -5.27 -12.64 -0.54
C LEU A 39 -6.11 -13.89 -0.31
N ALA A 40 -7.12 -14.15 -1.15
CA ALA A 40 -7.93 -15.37 -1.05
C ALA A 40 -7.10 -16.64 -1.31
N ILE A 41 -6.18 -16.61 -2.27
CA ILE A 41 -5.32 -17.76 -2.61
C ILE A 41 -4.27 -18.02 -1.52
N HIS A 42 -3.66 -16.97 -0.98
CA HIS A 42 -2.45 -17.09 -0.16
C HIS A 42 -2.65 -16.87 1.34
N HIS A 43 -3.72 -16.16 1.73
CA HIS A 43 -3.86 -15.60 3.07
C HIS A 43 -5.29 -15.66 3.63
N ASP A 44 -6.10 -16.63 3.20
CA ASP A 44 -7.48 -16.85 3.68
C ASP A 44 -8.35 -15.58 3.58
N ALA A 45 -8.15 -14.81 2.50
CA ALA A 45 -8.79 -13.51 2.28
C ALA A 45 -8.57 -12.47 3.41
N SER A 46 -7.50 -12.62 4.19
CA SER A 46 -7.21 -11.79 5.36
C SER A 46 -5.90 -11.02 5.22
N VAL A 47 -6.01 -9.68 5.25
CA VAL A 47 -4.85 -8.78 5.30
C VAL A 47 -4.03 -9.03 6.57
N ALA A 48 -4.68 -9.34 7.69
CA ALA A 48 -3.97 -9.62 8.94
C ALA A 48 -3.08 -10.86 8.83
N GLN A 49 -3.56 -11.93 8.17
CA GLN A 49 -2.76 -13.13 7.90
C GLN A 49 -1.60 -12.85 6.95
N MET A 50 -1.81 -12.03 5.92
CA MET A 50 -0.73 -11.58 5.03
C MET A 50 0.34 -10.80 5.81
N LEU A 51 -0.05 -9.82 6.61
CA LEU A 51 0.88 -9.05 7.44
C LEU A 51 1.66 -9.95 8.40
N HIS A 52 0.97 -10.88 9.07
CA HIS A 52 1.60 -11.84 9.98
C HIS A 52 2.61 -12.74 9.27
N ALA A 53 2.26 -13.26 8.09
CA ALA A 53 3.16 -14.07 7.26
C ALA A 53 4.44 -13.32 6.84
N HIS A 54 4.40 -11.98 6.82
CA HIS A 54 5.55 -11.11 6.52
C HIS A 54 6.24 -10.55 7.77
N GLY A 55 5.93 -11.06 8.96
CA GLY A 55 6.58 -10.67 10.22
C GLY A 55 6.02 -9.40 10.86
N TYR A 56 4.87 -8.92 10.41
CA TYR A 56 4.19 -7.77 11.01
C TYR A 56 3.09 -8.20 11.99
N GLY A 57 2.83 -7.36 12.98
CA GLY A 57 1.90 -7.63 14.07
C GLY A 57 1.15 -6.38 14.54
N PRO A 58 0.23 -6.53 15.50
CA PRO A 58 -0.55 -5.43 16.06
C PRO A 58 0.29 -4.51 16.95
N ASP A 59 1.39 -5.01 17.51
CA ASP A 59 2.26 -4.27 18.41
C ASP A 59 3.07 -3.19 17.69
N SER A 60 3.49 -2.17 18.43
CA SER A 60 4.25 -1.05 17.85
C SER A 60 5.59 -1.48 17.25
N GLU A 61 6.23 -2.51 17.81
CA GLU A 61 7.52 -3.03 17.34
C GLU A 61 7.42 -3.76 15.99
N HIS A 62 6.30 -4.46 15.76
CA HIS A 62 6.05 -5.22 14.52
C HIS A 62 5.10 -4.49 13.58
N SER A 63 4.88 -3.20 13.79
CA SER A 63 3.91 -2.42 13.02
C SER A 63 4.42 -2.17 11.59
N VAL A 64 3.61 -2.56 10.60
CA VAL A 64 3.93 -2.32 9.17
C VAL A 64 4.06 -0.83 8.83
N THR A 65 3.27 0.03 9.48
CA THR A 65 3.34 1.48 9.24
C THR A 65 4.57 2.10 9.89
N ARG A 66 5.01 1.57 11.03
CA ARG A 66 6.29 1.97 11.65
C ARG A 66 7.47 1.53 10.77
N ALA A 67 7.48 0.28 10.32
CA ALA A 67 8.50 -0.23 9.41
C ALA A 67 8.60 0.57 8.10
N ALA A 68 7.48 1.06 7.56
CA ALA A 68 7.48 1.93 6.39
C ALA A 68 8.17 3.30 6.66
N VAL A 69 8.02 3.84 7.87
CA VAL A 69 8.71 5.06 8.30
C VAL A 69 10.20 4.80 8.52
N ASP A 70 10.57 3.71 9.19
CA ASP A 70 11.98 3.37 9.45
C ASP A 70 12.75 3.12 8.13
N LYS A 71 12.06 2.68 7.07
CA LYS A 71 12.61 2.55 5.71
C LYS A 71 12.64 3.85 4.91
N GLY A 72 12.16 4.96 5.47
CA GLY A 72 12.09 6.26 4.79
C GLY A 72 11.06 6.36 3.66
N LEU A 73 10.16 5.37 3.54
CA LEU A 73 9.11 5.37 2.52
C LEU A 73 7.94 6.25 2.94
N TRP A 74 7.62 6.23 4.24
CA TRP A 74 6.57 7.02 4.88
C TRP A 74 7.16 7.98 5.91
N GLN A 75 6.35 8.91 6.39
CA GLN A 75 6.74 9.90 7.39
C GLN A 75 5.81 9.82 8.61
N GLU A 76 6.36 10.18 9.76
CA GLU A 76 5.59 10.48 10.97
C GLU A 76 5.13 11.94 10.91
N CYS A 77 3.94 12.21 11.47
CA CYS A 77 3.46 13.57 11.58
C CYS A 77 4.43 14.42 12.42
N PRO A 78 4.89 15.59 11.92
CA PRO A 78 5.87 16.42 12.62
C PRO A 78 5.33 17.08 13.90
N ARG A 79 4.03 16.94 14.20
CA ARG A 79 3.40 17.43 15.44
C ARG A 79 3.39 16.41 16.57
N GLY A 80 3.91 15.19 16.34
CA GLY A 80 4.03 14.18 17.39
C GLY A 80 2.72 13.46 17.75
N CYS A 81 1.66 13.59 16.95
CA CYS A 81 0.36 12.95 17.21
C CYS A 81 0.32 11.43 16.93
N GLY A 82 1.41 10.83 16.46
CA GLY A 82 1.51 9.40 16.15
C GLY A 82 0.97 8.99 14.77
N TYR A 83 0.42 9.90 13.97
CA TYR A 83 -0.02 9.59 12.61
C TYR A 83 1.16 9.30 11.67
N ARG A 84 1.04 8.24 10.85
CA ARG A 84 2.06 7.79 9.89
C ARG A 84 1.44 7.66 8.51
N GLY A 85 2.13 8.11 7.47
CA GLY A 85 1.60 8.05 6.12
C GLY A 85 2.60 8.45 5.05
N ALA A 86 2.20 8.30 3.79
CA ALA A 86 2.90 8.93 2.67
C ALA A 86 2.92 10.46 2.82
N ARG A 87 3.90 11.12 2.20
CA ARG A 87 4.10 12.59 2.31
C ARG A 87 2.82 13.40 2.05
N GLU A 88 2.08 13.04 1.01
CA GLU A 88 0.82 13.72 0.66
C GLU A 88 -0.26 13.53 1.75
N SER A 89 -0.32 12.34 2.35
CA SER A 89 -1.22 12.07 3.48
C SER A 89 -0.82 12.85 4.72
N ILE A 90 0.48 13.01 5.00
CA ILE A 90 0.96 13.86 6.10
C ILE A 90 0.56 15.32 5.89
N ASN A 91 0.78 15.88 4.70
CA ASN A 91 0.41 17.27 4.41
C ASN A 91 -1.09 17.51 4.60
N ASN A 92 -1.91 16.61 4.07
CA ASN A 92 -3.36 16.65 4.25
C ASN A 92 -3.77 16.50 5.72
N HIS A 93 -3.11 15.60 6.45
CA HIS A 93 -3.35 15.41 7.88
C HIS A 93 -3.01 16.68 8.68
N VAL A 94 -1.83 17.26 8.48
CA VAL A 94 -1.39 18.48 9.17
C VAL A 94 -2.34 19.64 8.91
N ASN A 95 -2.72 19.88 7.65
CA ASN A 95 -3.63 20.97 7.31
C ASN A 95 -5.03 20.78 7.90
N ARG A 96 -5.47 19.54 8.12
CA ARG A 96 -6.83 19.26 8.62
C ARG A 96 -6.89 19.18 10.15
N HIS A 97 -5.84 18.70 10.80
CA HIS A 97 -5.87 18.35 12.21
C HIS A 97 -4.98 19.22 13.10
N HIS A 98 -4.01 19.96 12.52
CA HIS A 98 -3.01 20.77 13.25
C HIS A 98 -3.02 22.24 12.83
N ARG A 99 -4.19 22.72 12.40
CA ARG A 99 -4.39 24.04 11.78
C ARG A 99 -4.23 25.21 12.76
N ASP A 100 -4.34 24.94 14.06
CA ASP A 100 -4.35 25.93 15.15
C ASP A 100 -3.07 25.94 16.02
N GLU A 101 -2.08 25.07 15.75
CA GLU A 101 -0.82 25.00 16.51
C GLU A 101 0.24 25.96 15.94
N LYS A 102 -0.11 27.25 15.80
CA LYS A 102 0.76 28.27 15.18
C LYS A 102 1.71 28.95 16.17
#